data_AF-A0ABD3W2D0-F1
#
_entry.id   AF-A0ABD3W2D0-F1
#
_cell.length_a   1.000
_cell.length_b   1.000
_cell.length_c   1.000
_cell.angle_alpha   90.00
_cell.angle_beta   90.00
_cell.angle_gamma   90.00
#
_symmetry.space_group_name_H-M   'P 1'
#
loop_
_entity.id
_entity.type
_entity.pdbx_description
1 polymer ?
#
loop_
_entity_poly.entity_id
_entity_poly.type
_entity_poly.pdbx_seq_one_letter_code
_entity_poly.pdbx_strand_id
1 'polypeptide(L)'
;MSLRLVYLMGCLSITARAVLVSINQYRELILQMHNNVRRMEPAANMKQMSYDPYLEERAAAWSETCYFGHQQRGLGENLSYFSSTGRAVPPVTVIRQSIQMWHGEKNIWGYSTTCGAACHYTQLVWAQTSRVGCALSYCPVMQGAAFSTNSMYFVCFYSPAGNYYGQYPFIVGQRCSRCDPGEFCLNGLCATSEFKRKKRSTKSSSKQKRAHRRT
;
A
#
# COMPACT_ATOMS: atom_id res chain seq x y z
N MET A 1 56.69 27.10 26.61
CA MET A 1 56.00 26.58 25.41
C MET A 1 55.47 25.19 25.76
N SER A 2 54.15 25.04 25.92
CA SER A 2 53.54 23.72 26.12
C SER A 2 52.17 23.71 25.46
N LEU A 3 52.12 23.34 24.18
CA LEU A 3 50.86 23.08 23.48
C LEU A 3 50.30 21.74 23.98
N ARG A 4 49.16 21.76 24.68
CA ARG A 4 48.36 20.56 24.92
C ARG A 4 47.45 20.37 23.71
N LEU A 5 47.69 19.34 22.89
CA LEU A 5 46.73 18.88 21.90
C LEU A 5 45.52 18.27 22.63
N VAL A 6 44.36 18.91 22.49
CA VAL A 6 43.08 18.32 22.87
C VAL A 6 42.59 17.50 21.67
N TYR A 7 42.81 16.19 21.69
CA TYR A 7 42.14 15.28 20.75
C TYR A 7 40.70 15.09 21.21
N LEU A 8 39.77 15.86 20.65
CA LEU A 8 38.36 15.49 20.65
C LEU A 8 38.20 14.27 19.73
N MET A 9 38.24 13.08 20.30
CA MET A 9 37.69 11.88 19.68
C MET A 9 36.16 12.07 19.56
N GLY A 10 35.74 12.78 18.52
CA GLY A 10 34.35 12.85 18.14
C GLY A 10 33.86 11.45 17.81
N CYS A 11 33.01 10.88 18.66
CA CYS A 11 32.30 9.65 18.38
C CYS A 11 31.37 9.96 17.19
N LEU A 12 31.79 9.62 15.96
CA LEU A 12 30.89 9.55 14.81
C LEU A 12 29.87 8.45 15.13
N SER A 13 28.77 8.85 15.79
CA SER A 13 27.62 7.98 15.91
C SER A 13 27.10 7.77 14.50
N ILE A 14 27.40 6.62 13.90
CA ILE A 14 26.77 6.17 12.67
C ILE A 14 25.29 5.99 13.03
N THR A 15 24.49 7.05 12.86
CA THR A 15 23.03 6.92 12.96
C THR A 15 22.64 5.95 11.86
N ALA A 16 22.22 4.75 12.23
CA ALA A 16 21.72 3.78 11.27
C ALA A 16 20.42 4.37 10.69
N ARG A 17 20.50 4.91 9.46
CA ARG A 17 19.39 5.60 8.80
C ARG A 17 18.50 4.61 8.08
N ALA A 18 17.23 4.98 7.92
CA ALA A 18 16.32 4.27 7.05
C ALA A 18 16.88 4.22 5.62
N VAL A 19 16.55 3.15 4.89
CA VAL A 19 16.87 3.02 3.47
C VAL A 19 15.59 2.74 2.71
N LEU A 20 15.14 3.69 1.90
CA LEU A 20 14.01 3.49 1.00
C LEU A 20 14.35 2.41 -0.03
N VAL A 21 13.46 1.44 -0.17
CA VAL A 21 13.59 0.33 -1.10
C VAL A 21 12.77 0.62 -2.34
N SER A 22 13.40 0.56 -3.52
CA SER A 22 12.69 0.76 -4.79
C SER A 22 11.66 -0.35 -5.02
N ILE A 23 10.39 0.02 -5.10
CA ILE A 23 9.28 -0.90 -5.37
C ILE A 23 8.62 -0.67 -6.74
N ASN A 24 9.25 0.08 -7.64
CA ASN A 24 8.71 0.42 -8.95
C ASN A 24 8.21 -0.81 -9.72
N GLN A 25 8.97 -1.92 -9.67
CA GLN A 25 8.62 -3.19 -10.31
C GLN A 25 7.43 -3.93 -9.65
N TYR A 26 7.06 -3.57 -8.43
CA TYR A 26 5.98 -4.19 -7.67
C TYR A 26 4.68 -3.39 -7.67
N ARG A 27 4.65 -2.17 -8.25
CA ARG A 27 3.43 -1.33 -8.32
C ARG A 27 2.23 -2.08 -8.90
N GLU A 28 2.44 -2.78 -10.01
CA GLU A 28 1.39 -3.58 -10.65
C GLU A 28 0.96 -4.76 -9.79
N LEU A 29 1.90 -5.45 -9.13
CA LEU A 29 1.58 -6.53 -8.19
C LEU A 29 0.71 -6.02 -7.03
N ILE A 30 1.11 -4.91 -6.40
CA ILE A 30 0.36 -4.27 -5.32
C ILE A 30 -1.06 -3.96 -5.78
N LEU A 31 -1.19 -3.27 -6.92
CA LEU A 31 -2.49 -2.88 -7.46
C LEU A 31 -3.37 -4.09 -7.81
N GLN A 32 -2.77 -5.14 -8.38
CA GLN A 32 -3.47 -6.38 -8.72
C GLN A 32 -3.98 -7.09 -7.47
N MET A 33 -3.15 -7.22 -6.43
CA MET A 33 -3.56 -7.86 -5.17
C MET A 33 -4.72 -7.12 -4.51
N HIS A 34 -4.65 -5.78 -4.44
CA HIS A 34 -5.75 -4.96 -3.92
C HIS A 34 -7.05 -5.18 -4.71
N ASN A 35 -6.99 -5.06 -6.04
CA ASN A 35 -8.19 -5.24 -6.86
C ASN A 35 -8.71 -6.69 -6.87
N ASN A 36 -7.86 -7.69 -6.66
CA ASN A 36 -8.31 -9.08 -6.53
C ASN A 36 -9.09 -9.28 -5.23
N VAL A 37 -8.59 -8.76 -4.10
CA VAL A 37 -9.34 -8.76 -2.83
C VAL A 37 -10.70 -8.10 -3.00
N ARG A 38 -10.74 -6.90 -3.59
CA ARG A 38 -11.98 -6.14 -3.81
C ARG A 38 -13.00 -6.88 -4.67
N ARG A 39 -12.56 -7.63 -5.69
CA ARG A 39 -13.46 -8.41 -6.58
C ARG A 39 -14.11 -9.59 -5.88
N MET A 40 -13.48 -10.14 -4.84
CA MET A 40 -14.03 -11.29 -4.13
C MET A 40 -15.27 -10.90 -3.31
N GLU A 41 -15.43 -9.63 -2.94
CA GLU A 41 -16.58 -9.20 -2.14
C GLU A 41 -17.90 -9.17 -2.92
N PRO A 42 -19.03 -9.48 -2.27
CA PRO A 42 -20.37 -9.31 -2.82
C PRO A 42 -20.80 -7.83 -2.75
N ALA A 43 -20.02 -6.96 -3.40
CA ALA A 43 -20.16 -5.51 -3.28
C ALA A 43 -20.75 -4.89 -4.55
N ALA A 44 -21.88 -4.20 -4.39
CA ALA A 44 -22.61 -3.58 -5.50
C ALA A 44 -21.89 -2.38 -6.13
N ASN A 45 -21.09 -1.66 -5.34
CA ASN A 45 -20.52 -0.35 -5.68
C ASN A 45 -18.98 -0.29 -5.57
N MET A 46 -18.29 -1.44 -5.58
CA MET A 46 -16.85 -1.49 -5.32
C MET A 46 -16.03 -0.87 -6.46
N LYS A 47 -15.32 0.23 -6.20
CA LYS A 47 -14.50 0.90 -7.23
C LYS A 47 -13.23 0.12 -7.58
N GLN A 48 -12.87 0.16 -8.86
CA GLN A 48 -11.57 -0.27 -9.37
C GLN A 48 -10.50 0.71 -8.88
N MET A 49 -9.51 0.21 -8.15
CA MET A 49 -8.38 1.04 -7.73
C MET A 49 -7.41 1.28 -8.90
N SER A 50 -6.78 2.45 -8.89
CA SER A 50 -5.57 2.79 -9.65
C SER A 50 -4.38 3.01 -8.70
N TYR A 51 -3.17 2.87 -9.23
CA TYR A 51 -1.96 3.20 -8.49
C TYR A 51 -1.67 4.71 -8.61
N ASP A 52 -1.39 5.38 -7.51
CA ASP A 52 -1.16 6.83 -7.43
C ASP A 52 0.26 7.13 -6.92
N PRO A 53 1.17 7.62 -7.79
CA PRO A 53 2.54 7.97 -7.41
C PRO A 53 2.64 9.04 -6.32
N TYR A 54 1.67 9.95 -6.22
CA TYR A 54 1.66 10.97 -5.17
C TYR A 54 1.43 10.34 -3.78
N LEU A 55 0.56 9.32 -3.71
CA LEU A 55 0.38 8.56 -2.48
C LEU A 55 1.61 7.72 -2.12
N GLU A 56 2.33 7.19 -3.12
CA GLU A 56 3.60 6.49 -2.92
C GLU A 56 4.69 7.41 -2.37
N GLU A 57 4.84 8.61 -2.91
CA GLU A 57 5.79 9.61 -2.41
C GLU A 57 5.52 9.94 -0.93
N ARG A 58 4.25 10.13 -0.58
CA ARG A 58 3.84 10.35 0.81
C ARG A 58 4.09 9.14 1.71
N ALA A 59 3.83 7.93 1.21
CA ALA A 59 4.12 6.70 1.92
C ALA A 59 5.63 6.51 2.13
N ALA A 60 6.46 6.91 1.16
CA ALA A 60 7.93 6.86 1.26
C ALA A 60 8.41 7.76 2.40
N ALA A 61 7.99 9.04 2.37
CA ALA A 61 8.32 10.01 3.41
C ALA A 61 7.91 9.53 4.82
N TRP A 62 6.78 8.82 4.95
CA TRP A 62 6.38 8.23 6.23
C TRP A 62 7.22 7.01 6.62
N SER A 63 7.42 6.08 5.69
CA SER A 63 8.18 4.85 5.96
C SER A 63 9.64 5.10 6.36
N GLU A 64 10.26 6.17 5.83
CA GLU A 64 11.63 6.56 6.14
C GLU A 64 11.80 7.16 7.55
N THR A 65 10.71 7.57 8.21
CA THR A 65 10.77 8.01 9.61
C THR A 65 11.16 6.88 10.57
N CYS A 66 10.98 5.63 10.14
CA CYS A 66 11.10 4.47 10.97
C CYS A 66 10.34 4.60 12.32
N TYR A 67 9.14 5.16 12.27
CA TYR A 67 8.16 5.16 13.36
C TYR A 67 6.93 4.34 12.97
N PHE A 68 6.69 3.25 13.68
CA PHE A 68 5.52 2.40 13.49
C PHE A 68 4.30 3.03 14.18
N GLY A 69 3.53 3.80 13.41
CA GLY A 69 2.29 4.42 13.85
C GLY A 69 1.56 5.07 12.67
N HIS A 70 0.31 5.47 12.87
CA HIS A 70 -0.51 6.14 11.86
C HIS A 70 -0.28 7.66 11.86
N GLN A 71 -0.26 8.26 10.67
CA GLN A 71 -0.06 9.71 10.51
C GLN A 71 -1.37 10.50 10.70
N GLN A 72 -2.52 9.89 10.41
CA GLN A 72 -3.88 10.43 10.52
C GLN A 72 -4.11 11.76 9.76
N ARG A 73 -3.49 11.94 8.59
CA ARG A 73 -3.58 13.19 7.80
C ARG A 73 -4.63 13.15 6.67
N GLY A 74 -5.81 12.61 6.97
CA GLY A 74 -6.94 12.55 6.03
C GLY A 74 -6.80 11.56 4.87
N LEU A 75 -5.77 10.70 4.92
CA LEU A 75 -5.62 9.55 4.03
C LEU A 75 -5.99 8.28 4.80
N GLY A 76 -6.42 7.25 4.08
CA GLY A 76 -6.48 5.91 4.65
C GLY A 76 -5.07 5.32 4.71
N GLU A 77 -4.80 4.44 5.67
CA GLU A 77 -3.45 3.93 5.94
C GLU A 77 -3.49 2.45 6.34
N ASN A 78 -2.65 1.63 5.70
CA ASN A 78 -2.32 0.29 6.21
C ASN A 78 -0.81 0.19 6.38
N LEU A 79 -0.38 -0.36 7.52
CA LEU A 79 1.01 -0.44 7.94
C LEU A 79 1.34 -1.87 8.34
N SER A 80 2.56 -2.31 8.04
CA SER A 80 3.08 -3.60 8.49
C SER A 80 4.60 -3.53 8.53
N TYR A 81 5.22 -4.31 9.41
CA TYR A 81 6.67 -4.47 9.42
C TYR A 81 7.06 -5.92 9.63
N PHE A 82 8.21 -6.30 9.10
CA PHE A 82 8.79 -7.64 9.26
C PHE A 82 10.23 -7.51 9.71
N SER A 83 10.54 -8.02 10.90
CA SER A 83 11.89 -8.01 11.47
C SER A 83 12.62 -9.33 11.18
N SER A 84 13.94 -9.27 11.05
CA SER A 84 14.78 -10.44 10.83
C SER A 84 16.06 -10.36 11.67
N THR A 85 16.44 -11.48 12.29
CA THR A 85 17.74 -11.60 12.97
C THR A 85 18.89 -11.90 12.00
N GLY A 86 18.58 -12.21 10.74
CA GLY A 86 19.54 -12.56 9.70
C GLY A 86 19.43 -11.62 8.50
N ARG A 87 19.31 -12.18 7.29
CA ARG A 87 19.15 -11.38 6.07
C ARG A 87 17.81 -10.63 6.08
N ALA A 88 17.80 -9.44 5.51
CA ALA A 88 16.57 -8.68 5.29
C ALA A 88 15.56 -9.50 4.47
N VAL A 89 14.29 -9.41 4.86
CA VAL A 89 13.20 -10.12 4.17
C VAL A 89 13.05 -9.55 2.75
N PRO A 90 12.96 -10.39 1.71
CA PRO A 90 12.85 -9.89 0.34
C PRO A 90 11.62 -8.99 0.14
N PRO A 91 11.72 -7.87 -0.61
CA PRO A 91 10.62 -6.92 -0.79
C PRO A 91 9.31 -7.54 -1.27
N VAL A 92 9.37 -8.45 -2.25
CA VAL A 92 8.19 -9.13 -2.78
C VAL A 92 7.47 -9.98 -1.73
N THR A 93 8.23 -10.57 -0.78
CA THR A 93 7.69 -11.37 0.31
C THR A 93 6.94 -10.47 1.29
N VAL A 94 7.56 -9.36 1.71
CA VAL A 94 6.95 -8.37 2.60
C VAL A 94 5.65 -7.84 2.01
N ILE A 95 5.66 -7.43 0.74
CA ILE A 95 4.48 -6.89 0.04
C ILE A 95 3.34 -7.91 0.01
N ARG A 96 3.63 -9.15 -0.39
CA ARG A 96 2.61 -10.20 -0.49
C ARG A 96 2.01 -10.55 0.87
N GLN A 97 2.87 -10.81 1.84
CA GLN A 97 2.43 -11.20 3.18
C GLN A 97 1.66 -10.08 3.87
N SER A 98 2.07 -8.81 3.71
CA SER A 98 1.33 -7.67 4.25
C SER A 98 -0.11 -7.63 3.76
N ILE A 99 -0.31 -7.66 2.44
CA ILE A 99 -1.65 -7.59 1.86
C ILE A 99 -2.47 -8.84 2.22
N GLN A 100 -1.84 -10.01 2.30
CA GLN A 100 -2.50 -11.24 2.73
C GLN A 100 -2.93 -11.21 4.19
N MET A 101 -2.08 -10.71 5.10
CA MET A 101 -2.42 -10.57 6.52
C MET A 101 -3.55 -9.56 6.72
N TRP A 102 -3.45 -8.39 6.09
CA TRP A 102 -4.52 -7.39 6.11
C TRP A 102 -5.83 -7.95 5.56
N HIS A 103 -5.79 -8.73 4.48
CA HIS A 103 -6.99 -9.41 3.97
C HIS A 103 -7.51 -10.49 4.93
N GLY A 104 -6.62 -11.21 5.63
CA GLY A 104 -6.97 -12.26 6.58
C GLY A 104 -7.84 -11.80 7.76
N GLU A 105 -7.79 -10.51 8.10
CA GLU A 105 -8.69 -9.90 9.09
C GLU A 105 -10.17 -10.01 8.71
N LYS A 106 -10.49 -10.31 7.44
CA LYS A 106 -11.83 -10.69 7.01
C LYS A 106 -12.45 -11.76 7.91
N ASN A 107 -11.65 -12.74 8.36
CA ASN A 107 -12.12 -13.87 9.15
C ASN A 107 -12.66 -13.47 10.53
N ILE A 108 -12.27 -12.29 11.02
CA ILE A 108 -12.72 -11.74 12.30
C ILE A 108 -13.68 -10.56 12.13
N TRP A 109 -14.03 -10.20 10.89
CA TRP A 109 -14.91 -9.06 10.62
C TRP A 109 -16.36 -9.50 10.38
N GLY A 110 -17.25 -9.14 11.29
CA GLY A 110 -18.67 -9.49 11.26
C GLY A 110 -19.58 -8.54 10.46
N TYR A 111 -19.08 -7.91 9.39
CA TYR A 111 -19.80 -6.87 8.62
C TYR A 111 -20.38 -5.75 9.52
N SER A 112 -19.53 -4.84 9.97
CA SER A 112 -19.88 -3.75 10.90
C SER A 112 -19.57 -2.37 10.32
N THR A 113 -20.24 -1.34 10.86
CA THR A 113 -19.98 0.09 10.60
C THR A 113 -18.76 0.64 11.35
N THR A 114 -18.12 -0.19 12.18
CA THR A 114 -16.85 0.10 12.84
C THR A 114 -15.85 -0.97 12.45
N CYS A 115 -14.59 -0.60 12.20
CA CYS A 115 -13.62 -1.57 11.73
C CYS A 115 -12.97 -2.41 12.85
N GLY A 116 -12.83 -1.88 14.07
CA GLY A 116 -12.31 -2.63 15.21
C GLY A 116 -10.92 -3.23 14.96
N ALA A 117 -10.75 -4.53 15.21
CA ALA A 117 -9.49 -5.22 14.93
C ALA A 117 -9.26 -5.53 13.43
N ALA A 118 -10.23 -5.24 12.56
CA ALA A 118 -10.18 -5.56 11.12
C ALA A 118 -10.02 -4.32 10.23
N CYS A 119 -9.44 -3.24 10.77
CA CYS A 119 -9.30 -1.96 10.05
C CYS A 119 -8.43 -2.05 8.80
N HIS A 120 -7.46 -2.98 8.75
CA HIS A 120 -6.69 -3.14 7.53
C HIS A 120 -7.53 -3.80 6.44
N TYR A 121 -8.30 -4.83 6.78
CA TYR A 121 -9.24 -5.45 5.84
C TYR A 121 -10.28 -4.45 5.33
N THR A 122 -10.99 -3.74 6.21
CA THR A 122 -12.07 -2.83 5.79
C THR A 122 -11.54 -1.69 4.92
N GLN A 123 -10.30 -1.23 5.13
CA GLN A 123 -9.67 -0.27 4.23
C GLN A 123 -9.38 -0.87 2.85
N LEU A 124 -8.88 -2.11 2.76
CA LEU A 124 -8.66 -2.79 1.47
C LEU A 124 -9.95 -2.88 0.64
N VAL A 125 -11.08 -3.16 1.31
CA VAL A 125 -12.40 -3.34 0.69
C VAL A 125 -13.29 -2.10 0.79
N TRP A 126 -12.74 -0.92 1.07
CA TRP A 126 -13.54 0.30 1.11
C TRP A 126 -13.96 0.72 -0.30
N ALA A 127 -15.25 0.61 -0.63
CA ALA A 127 -15.79 0.76 -1.98
C ALA A 127 -15.43 2.10 -2.61
N GLN A 128 -15.48 3.19 -1.84
CA GLN A 128 -15.20 4.54 -2.35
C GLN A 128 -13.72 4.84 -2.51
N THR A 129 -12.83 4.09 -1.86
CA THR A 129 -11.38 4.23 -2.04
C THR A 129 -11.01 3.75 -3.44
N SER A 130 -10.43 4.62 -4.26
CA SER A 130 -10.14 4.37 -5.67
C SER A 130 -8.68 4.50 -6.04
N ARG A 131 -7.82 4.91 -5.11
CA ARG A 131 -6.38 5.12 -5.33
C ARG A 131 -5.56 4.56 -4.18
N VAL A 132 -4.43 3.96 -4.51
CA VAL A 132 -3.45 3.45 -3.56
C VAL A 132 -2.03 3.80 -4.00
N GLY A 133 -1.16 4.15 -3.07
CA GLY A 133 0.28 4.25 -3.28
C GLY A 133 0.99 3.72 -2.04
N CYS A 134 2.08 2.98 -2.22
CA CYS A 134 2.76 2.32 -1.11
C CYS A 134 4.26 2.55 -1.20
N ALA A 135 4.95 2.40 -0.07
CA ALA A 135 6.40 2.44 0.00
C ALA A 135 6.92 1.37 0.96
N LEU A 136 8.19 1.03 0.78
CA LEU A 136 8.89 0.05 1.60
C LEU A 136 10.24 0.63 2.01
N SER A 137 10.52 0.66 3.31
CA SER A 137 11.81 1.12 3.83
C SER A 137 12.43 0.06 4.73
N TYR A 138 13.75 -0.09 4.63
CA TYR A 138 14.52 -0.83 5.63
C TYR A 138 14.80 0.09 6.82
N CYS A 139 14.44 -0.37 8.00
CA CYS A 139 14.60 0.33 9.27
C CYS A 139 15.55 -0.46 10.18
N PRO A 140 16.79 0.04 10.41
CA PRO A 140 17.71 -0.58 11.36
C PRO A 140 17.14 -0.65 12.77
N VAL A 141 16.41 0.39 13.17
CA VAL A 141 15.68 0.48 14.44
C VAL A 141 14.28 1.04 14.15
N MET A 142 13.26 0.33 14.61
CA MET A 142 11.85 0.64 14.42
C MET A 142 11.28 1.23 15.72
N GLN A 143 11.03 2.54 15.74
CA GLN A 143 10.40 3.22 16.86
C GLN A 143 8.90 2.88 16.90
N GLY A 144 8.27 2.91 18.08
CA GLY A 144 6.84 2.57 18.22
C GLY A 144 6.51 1.08 18.10
N ALA A 145 7.50 0.23 17.80
CA ALA A 145 7.35 -1.23 17.64
C ALA A 145 8.31 -2.00 18.56
N ALA A 146 8.28 -1.67 19.86
CA ALA A 146 9.17 -2.26 20.88
C ALA A 146 10.67 -2.24 20.50
N PHE A 147 11.10 -1.21 19.76
CA PHE A 147 12.46 -1.07 19.24
C PHE A 147 12.94 -2.28 18.42
N SER A 148 12.03 -2.90 17.67
CA SER A 148 12.37 -3.94 16.70
C SER A 148 13.50 -3.49 15.78
N THR A 149 14.44 -4.38 15.49
CA THR A 149 15.60 -4.08 14.63
C THR A 149 15.50 -4.80 13.30
N ASN A 150 16.25 -4.30 12.31
CA ASN A 150 16.37 -4.88 10.97
C ASN A 150 14.99 -5.14 10.31
N SER A 151 14.10 -4.15 10.41
CA SER A 151 12.71 -4.26 9.98
C SER A 151 12.52 -3.78 8.54
N MET A 152 11.77 -4.52 7.74
CA MET A 152 11.22 -4.03 6.48
C MET A 152 9.84 -3.43 6.76
N TYR A 153 9.73 -2.11 6.67
CA TYR A 153 8.51 -1.36 6.99
C TYR A 153 7.73 -1.00 5.73
N PHE A 154 6.53 -1.58 5.58
CA PHE A 154 5.66 -1.39 4.43
C PHE A 154 4.46 -0.52 4.80
N VAL A 155 4.27 0.54 4.03
CA VAL A 155 3.25 1.57 4.24
C VAL A 155 2.43 1.71 2.96
N CYS A 156 1.11 1.64 3.05
CA CYS A 156 0.21 1.96 1.97
C CYS A 156 -0.75 3.08 2.38
N PHE A 157 -0.85 4.10 1.54
CA PHE A 157 -1.83 5.16 1.66
C PHE A 157 -2.94 5.04 0.62
N TYR A 158 -4.14 5.44 1.04
CA TYR A 158 -5.39 5.26 0.31
C TYR A 158 -6.13 6.58 0.16
N SER A 159 -6.71 6.81 -1.01
CA SER A 159 -7.54 7.99 -1.27
C SER A 159 -8.77 7.69 -2.15
N PRO A 160 -9.96 8.20 -1.79
CA PRO A 160 -10.32 8.75 -0.49
C PRO A 160 -10.05 7.78 0.67
N ALA A 161 -9.89 8.30 1.88
CA ALA A 161 -9.77 7.48 3.08
C ALA A 161 -11.02 6.59 3.27
N GLY A 162 -10.83 5.42 3.88
CA GLY A 162 -11.91 4.55 4.31
C GLY A 162 -12.12 4.61 5.82
N ASN A 163 -12.80 3.60 6.35
CA ASN A 163 -13.02 3.37 7.79
C ASN A 163 -13.71 4.53 8.51
N TYR A 164 -14.59 5.25 7.82
CA TYR A 164 -15.40 6.28 8.47
C TYR A 164 -16.37 5.64 9.48
N TYR A 165 -16.39 6.20 10.68
CA TYR A 165 -17.27 5.75 11.76
C TYR A 165 -18.73 5.81 11.31
N GLY A 166 -19.49 4.74 11.57
CA GLY A 166 -20.91 4.67 11.22
C GLY A 166 -21.18 4.35 9.74
N GLN A 167 -20.15 4.07 8.94
CA GLN A 167 -20.29 3.71 7.53
C GLN A 167 -19.81 2.28 7.27
N TYR A 168 -20.55 1.55 6.43
CA TYR A 168 -20.10 0.26 5.93
C TYR A 168 -19.03 0.44 4.85
N PRO A 169 -18.07 -0.49 4.72
CA PRO A 169 -17.02 -0.39 3.70
C PRO A 169 -17.58 -0.50 2.28
N PHE A 170 -18.68 -1.22 2.07
CA PHE A 170 -19.33 -1.38 0.77
C PHE A 170 -20.80 -1.72 0.94
N ILE A 171 -21.58 -1.53 -0.14
CA ILE A 171 -22.98 -1.95 -0.19
C ILE A 171 -23.04 -3.41 -0.62
N VAL A 172 -23.64 -4.28 0.21
CA VAL A 172 -23.86 -5.68 -0.16
C VAL A 172 -24.84 -5.77 -1.33
N GLY A 173 -24.50 -6.56 -2.34
CA GLY A 173 -25.37 -6.84 -3.48
C GLY A 173 -24.64 -7.44 -4.68
N GLN A 174 -25.35 -7.58 -5.79
CA GLN A 174 -24.75 -8.08 -7.04
C GLN A 174 -23.62 -7.12 -7.48
N ARG A 175 -22.46 -7.68 -7.80
CA ARG A 175 -21.29 -6.90 -8.24
C ARG A 175 -21.65 -5.97 -9.38
N CYS A 176 -21.21 -4.72 -9.27
CA CYS A 176 -21.47 -3.63 -10.21
C CYS A 176 -22.94 -3.18 -10.35
N SER A 177 -23.88 -3.68 -9.55
CA SER A 177 -25.30 -3.25 -9.64
C SER A 177 -25.55 -1.80 -9.20
N ARG A 178 -24.59 -1.18 -8.51
CA ARG A 178 -24.65 0.20 -8.01
C ARG A 178 -23.36 0.97 -8.30
N CYS A 179 -22.82 0.84 -9.51
CA CYS A 179 -21.74 1.72 -9.96
C CYS A 179 -22.28 3.14 -10.22
N ASP A 180 -21.43 4.15 -10.04
CA ASP A 180 -21.82 5.54 -10.24
C ASP A 180 -22.05 5.83 -11.74
N PRO A 181 -22.87 6.83 -12.11
CA PRO A 181 -23.04 7.24 -13.50
C PRO A 181 -21.71 7.51 -14.20
N GLY A 182 -21.53 6.94 -15.40
CA GLY A 182 -20.30 7.06 -16.19
C GLY A 182 -19.23 5.99 -15.87
N GLU A 183 -19.43 5.19 -14.83
CA GLU A 183 -18.64 3.98 -14.58
C GLU A 183 -19.20 2.78 -15.35
N PHE A 184 -18.38 1.75 -15.53
CA PHE A 184 -18.79 0.47 -16.11
C PHE A 184 -18.19 -0.68 -15.31
N CYS A 185 -18.83 -1.84 -15.41
CA CYS A 185 -18.32 -3.04 -14.73
C CYS A 185 -17.07 -3.58 -15.42
N LEU A 186 -15.97 -3.63 -14.69
CA LEU A 186 -14.72 -4.25 -15.09
C LEU A 186 -14.38 -5.40 -14.14
N ASN A 187 -14.75 -6.62 -14.56
CA ASN A 187 -14.51 -7.85 -13.80
C ASN A 187 -15.03 -7.75 -12.35
N GLY A 188 -16.25 -7.24 -12.15
CA GLY A 188 -16.86 -7.10 -10.82
C GLY A 188 -16.50 -5.84 -10.04
N LEU A 189 -15.74 -4.90 -10.63
CA LEU A 189 -15.44 -3.59 -10.05
C LEU A 189 -15.99 -2.46 -10.92
N CYS A 190 -16.42 -1.37 -10.29
CA CYS A 190 -16.85 -0.15 -10.96
C CYS A 190 -15.63 0.64 -11.44
N ALA A 191 -15.47 0.81 -12.75
CA ALA A 191 -14.32 1.45 -13.36
C ALA A 191 -14.72 2.65 -14.23
N THR A 192 -13.90 3.69 -14.20
CA THR A 192 -14.06 4.88 -15.05
C THR A 192 -13.48 4.65 -16.47
N SER A 193 -13.89 5.49 -17.43
CA SER A 193 -13.41 5.47 -18.82
C SER A 193 -11.88 5.60 -18.96
N GLU A 194 -11.19 6.18 -17.97
CA GLU A 194 -9.72 6.26 -17.95
C GLU A 194 -9.05 4.88 -18.01
N PHE A 195 -9.66 3.87 -17.37
CA PHE A 195 -9.17 2.49 -17.42
C PHE A 195 -9.32 1.85 -18.81
N LYS A 196 -10.34 2.25 -19.59
CA LYS A 196 -10.48 1.81 -21.00
C LYS A 196 -9.33 2.36 -21.85
N ARG A 197 -8.97 3.62 -21.63
CA ARG A 197 -7.88 4.30 -22.37
C ARG A 197 -6.51 3.68 -22.06
N LYS A 198 -6.20 3.43 -20.79
CA LYS A 198 -4.95 2.77 -20.36
C LYS A 198 -4.82 1.36 -20.96
N LYS A 199 -5.89 0.55 -20.97
CA LYS A 199 -5.89 -0.78 -21.61
C LYS A 199 -5.67 -0.73 -23.13
N ARG A 200 -6.21 0.28 -23.82
CA ARG A 200 -5.98 0.47 -25.27
C ARG A 200 -4.54 0.88 -25.57
N SER A 201 -3.98 1.80 -24.78
CA SER A 201 -2.59 2.26 -24.90
C SER A 201 -1.59 1.12 -24.69
N THR A 202 -1.76 0.30 -23.64
CA THR A 202 -0.87 -0.84 -23.38
C THR A 202 -0.95 -1.92 -24.46
N LYS A 203 -2.14 -2.19 -25.01
CA LYS A 203 -2.32 -3.11 -26.16
C LYS A 203 -1.71 -2.57 -27.45
N SER A 204 -1.73 -1.25 -27.68
CA SER A 204 -1.07 -0.63 -28.84
C SER A 204 0.46 -0.75 -28.74
N SER A 205 1.02 -0.43 -27.57
CA SER A 205 2.46 -0.52 -27.28
C SER A 205 3.00 -1.95 -27.40
N SER A 206 2.25 -2.95 -26.92
CA SER A 206 2.66 -4.36 -27.03
C SER A 206 2.59 -4.89 -28.46
N LYS A 207 1.64 -4.44 -29.28
CA LYS A 207 1.59 -4.76 -30.73
C LYS A 207 2.77 -4.15 -31.49
N GLN A 208 3.13 -2.89 -31.24
CA GLN A 208 4.29 -2.25 -31.87
C GLN A 208 5.61 -2.93 -31.50
N LYS A 209 5.82 -3.27 -30.22
CA LYS A 209 7.04 -4.01 -29.79
C LYS A 209 7.14 -5.41 -30.39
N ARG A 210 6.01 -6.07 -30.67
CA ARG A 210 5.98 -7.41 -31.28
C ARG A 210 6.21 -7.35 -32.80
N ALA A 211 5.84 -6.26 -33.46
CA ALA A 211 6.15 -6.01 -34.86
C ALA A 211 7.65 -5.71 -35.07
N HIS A 212 8.27 -4.93 -34.17
CA HIS A 212 9.68 -4.55 -34.28
C HIS A 212 10.68 -5.68 -33.92
N ARG A 213 10.24 -6.75 -33.24
CA ARG A 213 11.04 -7.96 -32.97
C ARG A 213 10.99 -9.00 -34.09
N ARG A 214 10.23 -8.76 -35.15
CA ARG A 214 10.02 -9.68 -36.29
C ARG A 214 10.65 -9.16 -37.59
N THR A 215 11.40 -8.07 -37.51
CA THR A 215 12.23 -7.46 -38.56
C THR A 215 13.67 -7.50 -38.08
#